data_AF-A0AAP4CZX9-F1
#
_entry.id   AF-A0AAP4CZX9-F1
#
_cell.length_a   1.000
_cell.length_b   1.000
_cell.length_c   1.000
_cell.angle_alpha   90.00
_cell.angle_beta   90.00
_cell.angle_gamma   90.00
#
_symmetry.space_group_name_H-M   'P 1'
#
loop_
_entity.id
_entity.type
_entity.pdbx_description
1 polymer ?
#
loop_
_entity_poly.entity_id
_entity_poly.type
_entity_poly.pdbx_seq_one_letter_code
_entity_poly.pdbx_strand_id
1 'polypeptide(L)'
;DDVHKAAPGLCHDLWQEGDGNVLIYGGDAQSLPDEIFLSKLKRLRPDHPLDGIIQVMNTSTLPTDSERDAFLRCRQKADHLLGWQAPVWLWLTDKATGAQTDAETTPAGVIFGPEGTVKGAREAFSTLAQRLQKFGMAQILNNPAHDGLLQLSSRLRHELKASLTVLLSGLMQGSAAWRLRGVMFSPELAGAGTVPNTRLDTPTWKAIIDDCDAVSGRKLGFNWLKVLRLLLLSLILLWGAGTLLSLVVNRAQIYEAQETARQAADTAKPLAERLHN
;
A
#
# COMPACT_ATOMS: atom_id res chain seq x y z
N ASP A 1 -11.17 27.15 5.17
CA ASP A 1 -11.14 25.67 5.16
C ASP A 1 -10.30 25.11 6.29
N ASP A 2 -10.96 24.54 7.29
CA ASP A 2 -10.31 24.03 8.52
C ASP A 2 -9.47 22.75 8.30
N VAL A 3 -9.69 22.04 7.18
CA VAL A 3 -8.96 20.82 6.81
C VAL A 3 -7.47 21.12 6.56
N HIS A 4 -7.14 22.31 6.05
CA HIS A 4 -5.76 22.70 5.74
C HIS A 4 -4.90 22.96 6.97
N LYS A 5 -5.49 23.08 8.18
CA LYS A 5 -4.73 23.41 9.38
C LYS A 5 -4.04 22.22 10.02
N ALA A 6 -4.43 20.97 9.72
CA ALA A 6 -3.83 19.82 10.39
C ALA A 6 -2.54 19.28 9.76
N ALA A 7 -2.33 19.55 8.48
CA ALA A 7 -1.08 19.30 7.78
C ALA A 7 -0.84 20.43 6.77
N PRO A 8 -0.59 21.66 7.23
CA PRO A 8 -0.62 22.86 6.40
C PRO A 8 0.39 22.83 5.25
N GLY A 9 1.56 22.20 5.43
CA GLY A 9 2.49 21.95 4.34
C GLY A 9 1.92 20.99 3.31
N LEU A 10 1.40 19.83 3.73
CA LEU A 10 0.87 18.81 2.82
C LEU A 10 -0.33 19.30 2.00
N CYS A 11 -1.25 20.04 2.62
CA CYS A 11 -2.42 20.54 1.92
C CYS A 11 -2.10 21.72 0.97
N HIS A 12 -1.00 22.45 1.20
CA HIS A 12 -0.54 23.53 0.32
C HIS A 12 0.32 23.00 -0.82
N ASP A 13 1.29 22.15 -0.48
CA ASP A 13 2.31 21.63 -1.38
C ASP A 13 1.82 20.43 -2.22
N LEU A 14 0.67 19.84 -1.85
CA LEU A 14 0.06 18.63 -2.43
C LEU A 14 0.87 17.34 -2.25
N TRP A 15 2.16 17.45 -1.91
CA TRP A 15 3.04 16.33 -1.58
C TRP A 15 4.09 16.77 -0.57
N GLN A 16 4.62 15.80 0.17
CA GLN A 16 5.75 15.99 1.07
C GLN A 16 6.74 14.85 0.91
N GLU A 17 8.02 15.18 1.01
CA GLU A 17 9.13 14.25 0.96
C GLU A 17 9.96 14.30 2.24
N GLY A 18 10.48 13.14 2.63
CA GLY A 18 11.64 13.05 3.52
C GLY A 18 12.02 11.60 3.77
N ASP A 19 13.29 11.37 4.11
CA ASP A 19 13.90 10.02 4.27
C ASP A 19 13.67 9.11 3.04
N GLY A 20 13.58 9.69 1.84
CA GLY A 20 13.29 8.96 0.60
C GLY A 20 11.83 8.58 0.39
N ASN A 21 10.95 8.90 1.34
CA ASN A 21 9.51 8.63 1.25
C ASN A 21 8.77 9.85 0.69
N VAL A 22 7.87 9.61 -0.26
CA VAL A 22 7.02 10.60 -0.94
C VAL A 22 5.56 10.30 -0.61
N LEU A 23 4.94 11.23 0.09
CA LEU A 23 3.55 11.16 0.53
C LEU A 23 2.73 12.25 -0.15
N ILE A 24 1.59 11.90 -0.72
CA ILE A 24 0.72 12.85 -1.41
C ILE A 24 -0.54 13.16 -0.61
N TYR A 25 -1.05 14.37 -0.78
CA TYR A 25 -2.36 14.75 -0.26
C TYR A 25 -3.46 14.01 -1.02
N GLY A 26 -4.39 13.42 -0.27
CA GLY A 26 -5.49 12.64 -0.83
C GLY A 26 -6.48 13.45 -1.66
N GLY A 27 -6.52 14.78 -1.48
CA GLY A 27 -7.43 15.67 -2.19
C GLY A 27 -8.84 15.70 -1.60
N ASP A 28 -9.70 16.50 -2.22
CA ASP A 28 -11.13 16.55 -1.94
C ASP A 28 -11.89 15.49 -2.77
N ALA A 29 -12.95 14.92 -2.22
CA ALA A 29 -13.80 13.92 -2.88
C ALA A 29 -14.36 14.40 -4.22
N GLN A 30 -14.66 15.69 -4.31
CA GLN A 30 -15.27 16.31 -5.48
C GLN A 30 -14.24 16.81 -6.51
N SER A 31 -12.98 16.92 -6.11
CA SER A 31 -11.89 17.27 -7.03
C SER A 31 -11.51 16.04 -7.86
N LEU A 32 -11.51 16.18 -9.19
CA LEU A 32 -11.01 15.13 -10.07
C LEU A 32 -9.51 14.95 -9.82
N PRO A 33 -8.97 13.70 -9.81
CA PRO A 33 -7.54 13.51 -9.70
C PRO A 33 -6.77 14.25 -10.80
N ASP A 34 -5.71 14.96 -10.44
CA ASP A 34 -4.85 15.64 -11.41
C ASP A 34 -4.05 14.60 -12.22
N GLU A 35 -4.53 14.31 -13.43
CA GLU A 35 -3.92 13.33 -14.33
C GLU A 35 -2.49 13.71 -14.73
N ILE A 36 -2.20 15.00 -14.87
CA ILE A 36 -0.88 15.50 -15.26
C ILE A 36 0.10 15.29 -14.11
N PHE A 37 -0.31 15.59 -12.89
CA PHE A 37 0.51 15.36 -11.69
C PHE A 37 0.79 13.87 -11.49
N LEU A 38 -0.24 13.02 -11.51
CA LEU A 38 -0.08 11.58 -11.29
C LEU A 38 0.72 10.89 -12.39
N SER A 39 0.57 11.32 -13.65
CA SER A 39 1.36 10.77 -14.77
C SER A 39 2.83 11.15 -14.69
N LYS A 40 3.15 12.38 -14.27
CA LYS A 40 4.54 12.80 -13.98
C LYS A 40 5.14 11.98 -12.85
N LEU A 41 4.40 11.80 -11.76
CA LEU A 41 4.83 11.02 -10.61
C LEU A 41 5.16 9.56 -10.99
N LYS A 42 4.26 8.94 -11.76
CA LYS A 42 4.46 7.59 -12.32
C LYS A 42 5.71 7.48 -13.20
N ARG A 43 6.05 8.52 -13.95
CA ARG A 43 7.25 8.54 -14.80
C ARG A 43 8.54 8.68 -13.98
N LEU A 44 8.50 9.41 -12.87
CA LEU A 44 9.66 9.59 -11.98
C LEU A 44 9.98 8.32 -11.19
N ARG A 45 8.96 7.62 -10.69
CA ARG A 45 9.11 6.37 -9.91
C ARG A 45 8.22 5.25 -10.48
N PRO A 46 8.67 4.53 -11.52
CA PRO A 46 7.83 3.55 -12.22
C PRO A 46 7.49 2.30 -11.37
N ASP A 47 8.38 1.91 -10.45
CA ASP A 47 8.21 0.72 -9.61
C ASP A 47 7.37 0.95 -8.36
N HIS A 48 7.37 2.18 -7.84
CA HIS A 48 6.63 2.58 -6.65
C HIS A 48 6.36 4.10 -6.75
N PRO A 49 5.30 4.51 -7.48
CA PRO A 49 5.10 5.92 -7.81
C PRO A 49 4.95 6.81 -6.57
N LEU A 50 4.47 6.24 -5.47
CA LEU A 50 4.37 6.91 -4.19
C LEU A 50 4.39 5.88 -3.05
N ASP A 51 4.91 6.30 -1.91
CA ASP A 51 5.01 5.47 -0.72
C ASP A 51 3.68 5.48 0.05
N GLY A 52 2.88 6.54 -0.12
CA GLY A 52 1.63 6.67 0.58
C GLY A 52 0.76 7.87 0.27
N ILE A 53 -0.52 7.76 0.65
CA ILE A 53 -1.50 8.84 0.52
C ILE A 53 -2.00 9.21 1.92
N ILE A 54 -1.99 10.50 2.22
CA ILE A 54 -2.58 11.02 3.45
C ILE A 54 -3.89 11.70 3.10
N GLN A 55 -4.99 11.09 3.56
CA GLN A 55 -6.31 11.68 3.45
C GLN A 55 -6.61 12.49 4.71
N VAL A 56 -6.80 13.80 4.58
CA VAL A 56 -7.17 14.64 5.72
C VAL A 56 -8.68 14.77 5.79
N MET A 57 -9.27 14.62 6.98
CA MET A 57 -10.69 14.85 7.26
C MET A 57 -10.87 15.50 8.63
N ASN A 58 -11.99 16.22 8.83
CA ASN A 58 -12.30 16.82 10.12
C ASN A 58 -13.22 15.91 10.95
N THR A 59 -12.87 15.66 12.22
CA THR A 59 -13.67 14.83 13.14
C THR A 59 -15.05 15.40 13.44
N SER A 60 -15.24 16.71 13.36
CA SER A 60 -16.53 17.39 13.55
C SER A 60 -17.45 17.31 12.33
N THR A 61 -16.89 17.07 11.14
CA THR A 61 -17.64 17.02 9.87
C THR A 61 -17.17 15.84 9.04
N LEU A 62 -17.42 14.64 9.56
CA LEU A 62 -17.12 13.41 8.84
C LEU A 62 -18.03 13.26 7.62
N PRO A 63 -17.53 12.65 6.53
CA PRO A 63 -18.27 12.58 5.28
C PRO A 63 -19.53 11.72 5.39
N THR A 64 -20.60 12.21 4.76
CA THR A 64 -21.85 11.50 4.52
C THR A 64 -21.63 10.30 3.58
N ASP A 65 -22.64 9.43 3.46
CA ASP A 65 -22.54 8.21 2.65
C ASP A 65 -22.20 8.50 1.18
N SER A 66 -22.81 9.54 0.60
CA SER A 66 -22.56 9.98 -0.78
C SER A 66 -21.16 10.58 -0.97
N GLU A 67 -20.66 11.35 0.02
CA GLU A 67 -19.31 11.90 -0.01
C GLU A 67 -18.25 10.80 0.14
N ARG A 68 -18.49 9.81 1.03
CA ARG A 68 -17.61 8.64 1.15
C ARG A 68 -17.52 7.87 -0.17
N ASP A 69 -18.66 7.66 -0.82
CA ASP A 69 -18.71 7.00 -2.13
C ASP A 69 -17.99 7.81 -3.23
N ALA A 70 -18.07 9.15 -3.18
CA ALA A 70 -17.26 10.03 -4.03
C ALA A 70 -15.75 9.89 -3.75
N PHE A 71 -15.33 9.87 -2.48
CA PHE A 71 -13.94 9.60 -2.08
C PHE A 71 -13.43 8.25 -2.60
N LEU A 72 -14.23 7.18 -2.49
CA LEU A 72 -13.89 5.86 -3.00
C LEU A 72 -13.67 5.89 -4.51
N ARG A 73 -14.60 6.49 -5.27
CA ARG A 73 -14.48 6.60 -6.73
C ARG A 73 -13.30 7.45 -7.17
N CYS A 74 -13.08 8.59 -6.52
CA CYS A 74 -11.95 9.47 -6.81
C CYS A 74 -10.63 8.72 -6.60
N ARG A 75 -10.50 7.99 -5.48
CA ARG A 75 -9.33 7.14 -5.20
C ARG A 75 -9.15 6.05 -6.24
N GLN A 76 -10.22 5.33 -6.60
CA GLN A 76 -10.14 4.25 -7.58
C GLN A 76 -9.65 4.76 -8.95
N LYS A 77 -10.08 5.96 -9.37
CA LYS A 77 -9.58 6.61 -10.60
C LYS A 77 -8.11 6.96 -10.48
N ALA A 78 -7.68 7.56 -9.36
CA ALA A 78 -6.28 7.88 -9.11
C ALA A 78 -5.39 6.62 -9.13
N ASP A 79 -5.81 5.56 -8.45
CA ASP A 79 -5.10 4.28 -8.41
C ASP A 79 -4.97 3.65 -9.80
N HIS A 80 -6.00 3.78 -10.65
CA HIS A 80 -5.96 3.31 -12.03
C HIS A 80 -4.98 4.11 -12.90
N LEU A 81 -4.94 5.44 -12.75
CA LEU A 81 -3.98 6.30 -13.44
C LEU A 81 -2.53 5.95 -13.06
N LEU A 82 -2.30 5.77 -11.75
CA LEU A 82 -1.02 5.33 -11.20
C LEU A 82 -0.68 3.90 -11.64
N GLY A 83 -1.67 3.02 -11.79
CA GLY A 83 -1.49 1.57 -11.96
C GLY A 83 -1.11 0.86 -10.65
N TRP A 84 -1.33 1.51 -9.51
CA TRP A 84 -0.94 1.07 -8.18
C TRP A 84 -1.95 1.54 -7.14
N GLN A 85 -2.20 0.68 -6.15
CA GLN A 85 -3.09 0.90 -5.02
C GLN A 85 -2.20 1.26 -3.88
N ALA A 86 -2.12 2.55 -3.59
CA ALA A 86 -1.27 3.03 -2.53
C ALA A 86 -1.88 2.74 -1.15
N PRO A 87 -1.04 2.53 -0.13
CA PRO A 87 -1.52 2.60 1.24
C PRO A 87 -2.05 4.00 1.55
N VAL A 88 -3.14 4.05 2.33
CA VAL A 88 -3.78 5.30 2.74
C VAL A 88 -3.72 5.44 4.26
N TRP A 89 -3.29 6.59 4.75
CA TRP A 89 -3.41 6.97 6.16
C TRP A 89 -4.46 8.07 6.27
N LEU A 90 -5.39 7.90 7.20
CA LEU A 90 -6.40 8.91 7.47
C LEU A 90 -5.88 9.84 8.56
N TRP A 91 -5.82 11.13 8.25
CA TRP A 91 -5.41 12.17 9.17
C TRP A 91 -6.64 12.95 9.62
N LEU A 92 -7.01 12.78 10.88
CA LEU A 92 -8.20 13.35 11.47
C LEU A 92 -7.86 14.61 12.27
N THR A 93 -8.47 15.71 11.88
CA THR A 93 -8.31 17.00 12.56
C THR A 93 -9.31 17.07 13.71
N ASP A 94 -8.83 17.40 14.91
CA ASP A 94 -9.70 17.61 16.07
C ASP A 94 -9.47 18.98 16.70
N LYS A 95 -10.48 19.85 16.54
CA LYS A 95 -10.53 21.19 17.14
C LYS A 95 -10.50 21.14 18.67
N ALA A 96 -11.08 20.09 19.26
CA ALA A 96 -11.19 19.96 20.71
C ALA A 96 -9.85 19.62 21.38
N THR A 97 -8.87 19.13 20.62
CA THR A 97 -7.56 18.73 21.18
C THR A 97 -6.68 19.95 21.54
N GLY A 98 -7.08 21.18 21.15
CA GLY A 98 -6.32 22.41 21.42
C GLY A 98 -5.01 22.49 20.64
N ALA A 99 -4.43 23.68 20.47
CA ALA A 99 -3.15 23.86 19.78
C ALA A 99 -1.98 23.38 20.66
N GLN A 100 -1.87 22.07 20.89
CA GLN A 100 -0.75 21.51 21.63
C GLN A 100 0.50 21.51 20.73
N THR A 101 1.50 22.27 21.14
CA THR A 101 2.73 22.56 20.38
C THR A 101 3.90 21.66 20.81
N ASP A 102 3.70 20.82 21.83
CA ASP A 102 4.81 20.05 22.42
C ASP A 102 5.15 18.79 21.60
N ALA A 103 6.31 18.89 20.94
CA ALA A 103 6.95 17.87 20.10
C ALA A 103 7.26 16.54 20.83
N GLU A 104 7.19 16.50 22.16
CA GLU A 104 7.43 15.28 22.97
C GLU A 104 6.21 14.35 23.06
N THR A 105 5.08 14.74 22.47
CA THR A 105 3.84 13.99 22.61
C THR A 105 3.82 12.77 21.69
N THR A 106 3.74 11.58 22.30
CA THR A 106 3.46 10.30 21.62
C THR A 106 2.42 10.45 20.51
N PRO A 107 2.59 9.83 19.33
CA PRO A 107 1.64 9.94 18.22
C PRO A 107 0.24 9.53 18.68
N ALA A 108 -0.71 10.47 18.59
CA ALA A 108 -2.11 10.22 18.88
C ALA A 108 -2.73 9.50 17.68
N GLY A 109 -2.43 8.21 17.50
CA GLY A 109 -2.89 7.49 16.33
C GLY A 109 -2.68 5.99 16.42
N VAL A 110 -3.16 5.32 15.38
CA VAL A 110 -3.17 3.87 15.28
C VAL A 110 -2.75 3.44 13.88
N ILE A 111 -1.81 2.50 13.83
CA ILE A 111 -1.44 1.78 12.61
C ILE A 111 -2.13 0.41 12.66
N PHE A 112 -2.76 0.03 11.56
CA PHE A 112 -3.47 -1.23 11.39
C PHE A 112 -2.54 -2.33 10.89
N GLY A 113 -2.85 -3.60 11.19
CA GLY A 113 -2.13 -4.73 10.59
C GLY A 113 -2.33 -4.81 9.06
N PRO A 114 -1.53 -5.62 8.33
CA PRO A 114 -1.44 -5.62 6.86
C PRO A 114 -2.79 -5.75 6.12
N GLU A 115 -3.69 -6.54 6.69
CA GLU A 115 -5.04 -6.79 6.13
C GLU A 115 -6.06 -5.69 6.46
N GLY A 116 -5.76 -4.80 7.41
CA GLY A 116 -6.61 -3.67 7.79
C GLY A 116 -8.09 -4.05 7.90
N THR A 117 -8.52 -4.69 9.00
CA THR A 117 -9.94 -5.07 9.16
C THR A 117 -10.68 -4.06 10.04
N VAL A 118 -11.97 -3.85 9.77
CA VAL A 118 -12.82 -2.95 10.59
C VAL A 118 -12.88 -3.41 12.05
N LYS A 119 -12.94 -4.72 12.29
CA LYS A 119 -12.92 -5.30 13.64
C LYS A 119 -11.60 -4.97 14.36
N GLY A 120 -10.47 -5.18 13.68
CA GLY A 120 -9.14 -4.86 14.20
C GLY A 120 -8.99 -3.36 14.47
N ALA A 121 -9.49 -2.51 13.58
CA ALA A 121 -9.47 -1.06 13.78
C ALA A 121 -10.26 -0.62 15.03
N ARG A 122 -11.44 -1.20 15.28
CA ARG A 122 -12.24 -0.93 16.47
C ARG A 122 -11.54 -1.32 17.78
N GLU A 123 -10.86 -2.47 17.79
CA GLU A 123 -10.07 -2.93 18.94
C GLU A 123 -8.84 -2.02 19.15
N ALA A 124 -8.21 -1.62 18.06
CA ALA A 124 -7.06 -0.74 18.07
C ALA A 124 -7.43 0.69 18.55
N PHE A 125 -8.60 1.22 18.19
CA PHE A 125 -9.13 2.47 18.77
C PHE A 125 -9.46 2.35 20.25
N SER A 126 -9.99 1.20 20.69
CA SER A 126 -10.29 0.98 22.11
C SER A 126 -9.00 0.97 22.94
N THR A 127 -7.94 0.35 22.39
CA THR A 127 -6.59 0.35 22.98
C THR A 127 -5.97 1.75 22.97
N LEU A 128 -6.12 2.48 21.85
CA LEU A 128 -5.66 3.86 21.72
C LEU A 128 -6.34 4.76 22.77
N ALA A 129 -7.65 4.66 22.95
CA ALA A 129 -8.36 5.45 23.95
C ALA A 129 -7.83 5.20 25.37
N GLN A 130 -7.57 3.93 25.74
CA GLN A 130 -6.96 3.60 27.03
C GLN A 130 -5.54 4.18 27.18
N ARG A 131 -4.75 4.11 26.10
CA ARG A 131 -3.41 4.68 26.06
C ARG A 131 -3.45 6.20 26.25
N LEU A 132 -4.27 6.89 25.45
CA LEU A 132 -4.48 8.33 25.52
C LEU A 132 -5.01 8.77 26.89
N GLN A 133 -5.88 7.99 27.52
CA GLN A 133 -6.32 8.26 28.89
C GLN A 133 -5.15 8.26 29.89
N LYS A 134 -4.28 7.25 29.82
CA LYS A 134 -3.12 7.14 30.72
C LYS A 134 -2.14 8.30 30.51
N PHE A 135 -1.80 8.59 29.26
CA PHE A 135 -0.88 9.69 28.94
C PHE A 135 -1.49 11.06 29.24
N GLY A 136 -2.75 11.29 28.89
CA GLY A 136 -3.45 12.54 29.18
C GLY A 136 -3.58 12.79 30.68
N MET A 137 -3.81 11.76 31.50
CA MET A 137 -3.84 11.91 32.95
C MET A 137 -2.47 12.34 33.50
N ALA A 138 -1.39 11.78 32.98
CA ALA A 138 -0.03 12.20 33.35
C ALA A 138 0.29 13.64 32.91
N GLN A 139 -0.20 14.07 31.73
CA GLN A 139 0.00 15.44 31.25
C GLN A 139 -0.75 16.48 32.10
N ILE A 140 -2.00 16.21 32.48
CA ILE A 140 -2.80 17.13 33.32
C ILE A 140 -2.16 17.37 34.68
N LEU A 141 -1.50 16.36 35.26
CA LEU A 141 -0.78 16.51 36.52
C LEU A 141 0.37 17.53 36.43
N ASN A 142 0.97 17.69 35.25
CA ASN A 142 2.04 18.66 35.01
C ASN A 142 1.50 20.03 34.58
N ASN A 143 0.48 20.06 33.73
CA ASN A 143 -0.17 21.29 33.28
C ASN A 143 -1.68 21.04 33.05
N PRO A 144 -2.56 21.66 33.85
CA PRO A 144 -4.02 21.52 33.69
C PRO A 144 -4.57 21.95 32.33
N ALA A 145 -3.84 22.77 31.57
CA ALA A 145 -4.22 23.19 30.23
C ALA A 145 -4.02 22.09 29.15
N HIS A 146 -3.35 20.99 29.47
CA HIS A 146 -3.07 19.89 28.54
C HIS A 146 -4.12 18.77 28.63
N ASP A 147 -5.39 19.10 28.45
CA ASP A 147 -6.50 18.14 28.55
C ASP A 147 -6.89 17.48 27.21
N GLY A 148 -6.34 17.95 26.08
CA GLY A 148 -6.68 17.50 24.73
C GLY A 148 -6.63 15.98 24.53
N LEU A 149 -5.61 15.28 25.05
CA LEU A 149 -5.54 13.81 24.94
C LEU A 149 -6.64 13.10 25.73
N LEU A 150 -7.06 13.65 26.89
CA LEU A 150 -8.17 13.11 27.66
C LEU A 150 -9.51 13.36 26.97
N GLN A 151 -9.71 14.54 26.40
CA GLN A 151 -10.89 14.86 25.61
C GLN A 151 -11.00 13.91 24.41
N LEU A 152 -9.92 13.73 23.64
CA LEU A 152 -9.87 12.80 22.51
C LEU A 152 -10.15 11.35 22.96
N SER A 153 -9.53 10.89 24.06
CA SER A 153 -9.80 9.58 24.65
C SER A 153 -11.29 9.40 24.97
N SER A 154 -11.92 10.38 25.61
CA SER A 154 -13.34 10.35 25.95
C SER A 154 -14.21 10.23 24.70
N ARG A 155 -13.95 11.08 23.68
CA ARG A 155 -14.69 11.06 22.42
C ARG A 155 -14.52 9.76 21.65
N LEU A 156 -13.32 9.19 21.62
CA LEU A 156 -13.03 7.87 21.02
C LEU A 156 -13.79 6.72 21.71
N ARG A 157 -14.17 6.87 22.99
CA ARG A 157 -14.98 5.89 23.71
C ARG A 157 -16.49 6.08 23.48
N HIS A 158 -16.90 7.30 23.15
CA HIS A 158 -18.30 7.71 23.03
C HIS A 158 -18.62 8.16 21.59
N GLU A 159 -18.82 9.46 21.38
CA GLU A 159 -19.30 10.09 20.13
C GLU A 159 -18.56 9.58 18.88
N LEU A 160 -17.23 9.65 18.91
CA LEU A 160 -16.39 9.40 17.73
C LEU A 160 -16.31 7.90 17.39
N LYS A 161 -16.56 7.02 18.37
CA LYS A 161 -16.51 5.56 18.18
C LYS A 161 -17.48 5.09 17.09
N ALA A 162 -18.73 5.53 17.17
CA ALA A 162 -19.76 5.13 16.23
C ALA A 162 -19.48 5.71 14.85
N SER A 163 -19.19 7.00 14.77
CA SER A 163 -18.91 7.69 13.50
C SER A 163 -17.69 7.14 12.78
N LEU A 164 -16.59 6.84 13.51
CA LEU A 164 -15.42 6.19 12.92
C LEU A 164 -15.72 4.76 12.46
N THR A 165 -16.55 4.01 13.19
CA THR A 165 -16.92 2.66 12.76
C THR A 165 -17.68 2.71 11.44
N VAL A 166 -18.60 3.65 11.27
CA VAL A 166 -19.34 3.87 10.02
C VAL A 166 -18.39 4.31 8.89
N LEU A 167 -17.54 5.30 9.16
CA LEU A 167 -16.54 5.79 8.20
C LEU A 167 -15.62 4.67 7.72
N LEU A 168 -15.00 3.93 8.64
CA LEU A 168 -14.07 2.85 8.32
C LEU A 168 -14.76 1.69 7.61
N SER A 169 -15.99 1.36 8.00
CA SER A 169 -16.76 0.33 7.29
C SER A 169 -17.02 0.74 5.84
N GLY A 170 -17.36 2.01 5.60
CA GLY A 170 -17.55 2.53 4.24
C GLY A 170 -16.25 2.58 3.43
N LEU A 171 -15.12 2.91 4.05
CA LEU A 171 -13.85 3.05 3.33
C LEU A 171 -13.11 1.73 3.09
N MET A 172 -13.26 0.74 3.99
CA MET A 172 -12.46 -0.50 3.99
C MET A 172 -13.22 -1.70 3.41
N GLN A 173 -14.50 -1.54 3.06
CA GLN A 173 -15.31 -2.62 2.49
C GLN A 173 -15.77 -2.28 1.06
N GLY A 174 -16.00 -3.32 0.25
CA GLY A 174 -16.47 -3.19 -1.13
C GLY A 174 -15.38 -3.37 -2.18
N SER A 175 -15.77 -3.23 -3.45
CA SER A 175 -14.89 -3.44 -4.61
C SER A 175 -13.85 -2.33 -4.82
N ALA A 176 -14.13 -1.13 -4.32
CA ALA A 176 -13.25 0.04 -4.37
C ALA A 176 -12.63 0.37 -3.01
N ALA A 177 -12.56 -0.61 -2.10
CA ALA A 177 -12.07 -0.41 -0.74
C ALA A 177 -10.65 0.18 -0.73
N TRP A 178 -10.45 1.15 0.15
CA TRP A 178 -9.15 1.74 0.41
C TRP A 178 -8.25 0.75 1.13
N ARG A 179 -6.96 0.82 0.80
CA ARG A 179 -5.93 0.09 1.54
C ARG A 179 -5.52 0.90 2.77
N LEU A 180 -6.45 1.07 3.69
CA LEU A 180 -6.26 1.91 4.86
C LEU A 180 -5.26 1.27 5.84
N ARG A 181 -4.21 2.02 6.16
CA ARG A 181 -3.08 1.60 7.00
C ARG A 181 -3.10 2.15 8.41
N GLY A 182 -3.80 3.25 8.63
CA GLY A 182 -3.89 3.81 9.96
C GLY A 182 -4.75 5.05 10.00
N VAL A 183 -5.00 5.50 11.23
CA VAL A 183 -5.69 6.74 11.52
C VAL A 183 -4.85 7.52 12.52
N MET A 184 -4.48 8.74 12.15
CA MET A 184 -3.75 9.68 12.98
C MET A 184 -4.69 10.80 13.41
N PHE A 185 -4.57 11.22 14.66
CA PHE A 185 -5.22 12.41 15.19
C PHE A 185 -4.17 13.49 15.39
N SER A 186 -4.49 14.69 14.96
CA SER A 186 -3.64 15.84 15.17
C SER A 186 -4.48 17.04 15.59
N PRO A 187 -3.96 17.88 16.49
CA PRO A 187 -4.53 19.21 16.66
C PRO A 187 -4.40 20.02 15.36
N GLU A 188 -5.16 21.11 15.27
CA GLU A 188 -4.93 22.12 14.23
C GLU A 188 -3.55 22.76 14.45
N LEU A 189 -2.62 22.54 13.53
CA LEU A 189 -1.30 23.18 13.54
C LEU A 189 -1.40 24.60 12.98
N ALA A 190 -0.71 25.53 13.64
CA ALA A 190 -0.76 26.95 13.29
C ALA A 190 0.08 27.33 12.05
N GLY A 191 0.87 26.42 11.46
CA GLY A 191 1.70 26.75 10.30
C GLY A 191 2.40 25.57 9.63
N ALA A 192 2.64 25.72 8.32
CA ALA A 192 3.48 24.81 7.55
C ALA A 192 4.96 24.95 7.95
N GLY A 193 5.76 23.92 7.67
CA GLY A 193 7.21 24.05 7.77
C GLY A 193 7.72 25.20 6.91
N THR A 194 8.86 25.79 7.28
CA THR A 194 9.46 26.92 6.55
C THR A 194 10.01 26.52 5.18
N VAL A 195 10.18 25.23 4.92
CA VAL A 195 10.70 24.68 3.67
C VAL A 195 9.57 24.02 2.88
N PRO A 196 9.36 24.39 1.59
CA PRO A 196 8.36 23.77 0.73
C PRO A 196 8.55 22.27 0.59
N ASN A 197 7.44 21.52 0.52
CA ASN A 197 7.39 20.06 0.35
C ASN A 197 8.15 19.28 1.43
N THR A 198 8.55 19.92 2.53
CA THR A 198 9.24 19.28 3.64
C THR A 198 8.25 19.01 4.76
N ARG A 199 8.25 17.79 5.26
CA ARG A 199 7.40 17.39 6.39
C ARG A 199 7.87 18.04 7.69
N LEU A 200 6.95 18.12 8.65
CA LEU A 200 7.29 18.50 10.02
C LEU A 200 7.85 17.28 10.76
N ASP A 201 8.85 17.47 11.60
CA ASP A 201 9.40 16.41 12.46
C ASP A 201 8.50 16.22 13.69
N THR A 202 7.31 15.67 13.46
CA THR A 202 6.37 15.32 14.53
C THR A 202 6.31 13.81 14.73
N PRO A 203 6.03 13.33 15.96
CA PRO A 203 5.88 11.90 16.23
C PRO A 203 4.80 11.23 15.37
N THR A 204 3.77 11.97 14.96
CA THR A 204 2.72 11.51 14.05
C THR A 204 3.25 11.23 12.64
N TRP A 205 4.07 12.13 12.09
CA TRP A 205 4.74 11.91 10.81
C TRP A 205 5.70 10.74 10.89
N LYS A 206 6.50 10.66 11.97
CA LYS A 206 7.44 9.56 12.18
C LYS A 206 6.73 8.19 12.18
N ALA A 207 5.58 8.07 12.85
CA ALA A 207 4.80 6.84 12.87
C ALA A 207 4.26 6.42 11.47
N ILE A 208 3.98 7.39 10.58
CA ILE A 208 3.58 7.09 9.20
C ILE A 208 4.78 6.61 8.39
N ILE A 209 5.92 7.31 8.49
CA ILE A 209 7.15 6.95 7.78
C ILE A 209 7.64 5.56 8.17
N ASP A 210 7.66 5.26 9.47
CA ASP A 210 8.06 3.93 9.97
C ASP A 210 7.13 2.82 9.42
N ASP A 211 5.84 3.08 9.14
CA ASP A 211 4.93 2.12 8.48
C ASP A 211 5.11 2.08 6.96
N CYS A 212 5.57 3.16 6.32
CA CYS A 212 5.86 3.18 4.87
C CYS A 212 6.96 2.17 4.51
N ASP A 213 8.01 2.08 5.33
CA ASP A 213 9.11 1.13 5.13
C ASP A 213 8.63 -0.33 5.22
N ALA A 214 7.56 -0.59 5.99
CA ALA A 214 6.97 -1.91 6.15
C ALA A 214 5.95 -2.25 5.05
N VAL A 215 5.46 -1.27 4.29
CA VAL A 215 4.28 -1.43 3.42
C VAL A 215 4.47 -0.75 2.07
N SER A 216 4.43 -1.55 1.02
CA SER A 216 4.45 -1.06 -0.37
C SER A 216 3.06 -1.02 -1.01
N GLY A 217 2.88 -0.12 -1.97
CA GLY A 217 1.72 -0.11 -2.87
C GLY A 217 1.50 -1.46 -3.57
N ARG A 218 0.24 -1.75 -3.90
CA ARG A 218 -0.14 -2.98 -4.63
C ARG A 218 -0.37 -2.65 -6.09
N LYS A 219 0.36 -3.27 -7.02
CA LYS A 219 0.17 -3.03 -8.46
C LYS A 219 -1.26 -3.39 -8.88
N LEU A 220 -2.00 -2.44 -9.46
CA LEU A 220 -3.26 -2.73 -10.15
C LEU A 220 -2.92 -3.09 -11.60
N GLY A 221 -3.02 -4.37 -11.92
CA GLY A 221 -2.88 -4.85 -13.29
C GLY A 221 -2.19 -6.20 -13.41
N PHE A 222 -2.16 -6.71 -14.63
CA PHE A 222 -1.55 -7.98 -14.96
C PHE A 222 -0.01 -7.87 -14.88
N ASN A 223 0.61 -8.74 -14.09
CA ASN A 223 2.06 -8.72 -13.91
C ASN A 223 2.74 -9.41 -15.11
N TRP A 224 2.83 -8.70 -16.23
CA TRP A 224 3.44 -9.19 -17.47
C TRP A 224 4.83 -9.80 -17.28
N LEU A 225 5.61 -9.29 -16.32
CA LEU A 225 6.92 -9.85 -16.00
C LEU A 225 6.83 -11.26 -15.43
N LYS A 226 5.82 -11.55 -14.58
CA LYS A 226 5.55 -12.90 -14.09
C LYS A 226 5.13 -13.83 -15.22
N VAL A 227 4.30 -13.36 -16.15
CA VAL A 227 3.85 -14.15 -17.30
C VAL A 227 4.98 -14.42 -18.28
N LEU A 228 5.80 -13.42 -18.60
CA LEU A 228 6.98 -13.60 -19.43
C LEU A 228 7.96 -14.59 -18.78
N ARG A 229 8.17 -14.49 -17.47
CA ARG A 229 9.00 -15.44 -16.72
C ARG A 229 8.44 -16.86 -16.79
N LEU A 230 7.12 -17.03 -16.63
CA LEU A 230 6.45 -18.32 -16.77
C LEU A 230 6.59 -18.88 -18.19
N LEU A 231 6.40 -18.05 -19.22
CA LEU A 231 6.59 -18.44 -20.62
C LEU A 231 8.03 -18.90 -20.90
N LEU A 232 9.03 -18.16 -20.41
CA LEU A 232 10.44 -18.54 -20.53
C LEU A 232 10.74 -19.86 -19.82
N LEU A 233 10.22 -20.05 -18.61
CA LEU A 233 10.39 -21.31 -17.87
C LEU A 233 9.74 -22.49 -18.61
N SER A 234 8.53 -22.31 -19.14
CA SER A 234 7.86 -23.31 -19.97
C SER A 234 8.66 -23.64 -21.24
N LEU A 235 9.26 -22.64 -21.88
CA LEU A 235 10.09 -22.84 -23.06
C LEU A 235 11.34 -23.65 -22.72
N ILE A 236 12.01 -23.35 -21.60
CA ILE A 236 13.19 -24.10 -21.13
C ILE A 236 12.82 -25.56 -20.83
N LEU A 237 11.69 -25.81 -20.16
CA LEU A 237 11.18 -27.15 -19.87
C LEU A 237 10.89 -27.94 -21.15
N LEU A 238 10.22 -27.31 -22.12
CA LEU A 238 9.91 -27.92 -23.41
C LEU A 238 11.19 -28.27 -24.18
N TRP A 239 12.17 -27.36 -24.17
CA TRP A 239 13.47 -27.59 -24.80
C TRP A 239 14.21 -28.76 -24.16
N GLY A 240 14.25 -28.80 -22.82
CA GLY A 240 14.83 -29.92 -22.07
C GLY A 240 14.19 -31.26 -22.41
N ALA A 241 12.86 -31.34 -22.44
CA ALA A 241 12.14 -32.55 -22.83
C ALA A 241 12.48 -32.99 -24.28
N GLY A 242 12.55 -32.03 -25.21
CA GLY A 242 12.93 -32.28 -26.61
C GLY A 242 14.35 -32.83 -26.75
N THR A 243 15.31 -32.29 -26.00
CA THR A 243 16.70 -32.78 -26.02
C THR A 243 16.83 -34.21 -25.47
N LEU A 244 16.09 -34.54 -24.39
CA LEU A 244 16.05 -35.89 -23.83
C LEU A 244 15.42 -36.89 -24.80
N LEU A 245 14.32 -36.52 -25.44
CA LEU A 245 13.67 -37.37 -26.44
C LEU A 245 14.59 -37.60 -27.64
N SER A 246 15.27 -36.54 -28.12
CA SER A 246 16.24 -36.64 -29.22
C SER A 246 17.40 -37.57 -28.85
N LEU A 247 17.92 -37.50 -27.62
CA LEU A 247 18.97 -38.41 -27.15
C LEU A 247 18.50 -39.88 -27.13
N VAL A 248 17.27 -40.15 -26.67
CA VAL A 248 16.72 -41.52 -26.65
C VAL A 248 16.55 -42.07 -28.08
N VAL A 249 15.96 -41.27 -28.98
CA VAL A 249 15.74 -41.67 -30.38
C VAL A 249 17.07 -41.86 -31.12
N ASN A 250 18.00 -40.91 -30.98
CA ASN A 250 19.32 -41.01 -31.61
C ASN A 250 20.08 -42.25 -31.12
N ARG A 251 20.00 -42.54 -29.81
CA ARG A 251 20.61 -43.75 -29.25
C ARG A 251 19.99 -45.02 -29.80
N ALA A 252 18.67 -45.08 -29.97
CA ALA A 252 17.98 -46.23 -30.57
C ALA A 252 18.41 -46.45 -32.03
N GLN A 253 18.48 -45.39 -32.84
CA GLN A 253 18.94 -45.45 -34.23
C GLN A 253 20.39 -45.93 -34.35
N ILE A 254 21.27 -45.52 -33.42
CA ILE A 254 22.66 -46.00 -33.39
C ILE A 254 22.72 -47.51 -33.10
N TYR A 255 21.88 -48.02 -32.19
CA TYR A 255 21.82 -49.46 -31.91
C TYR A 255 21.32 -50.25 -33.13
N GLU A 256 20.25 -49.80 -33.78
CA GLU A 256 19.75 -50.43 -35.02
C GLU A 256 20.80 -50.41 -36.13
N ALA A 257 21.46 -49.27 -36.35
CA ALA A 257 22.52 -49.16 -37.35
C ALA A 257 23.73 -50.06 -37.03
N GLN A 258 24.08 -50.23 -35.75
CA GLN A 258 25.12 -51.18 -35.32
C GLN A 258 24.69 -52.63 -35.53
N GLU A 259 23.41 -52.97 -35.34
CA GLU A 259 22.89 -54.31 -35.63
C GLU A 259 22.87 -54.59 -37.14
N THR A 260 22.39 -53.65 -37.96
CA THR A 260 22.43 -53.78 -39.43
C THR A 260 23.87 -53.88 -39.94
N ALA A 261 24.79 -53.07 -39.40
CA ALA A 261 26.21 -53.14 -39.75
C ALA A 261 26.84 -54.47 -39.30
N ARG A 262 26.49 -55.01 -38.13
CA ARG A 262 26.94 -56.33 -37.66
C ARG A 262 26.40 -57.46 -38.55
N GLN A 263 25.12 -57.43 -38.92
CA GLN A 263 24.52 -58.41 -39.81
C GLN A 263 25.12 -58.35 -41.22
N ALA A 264 25.43 -57.14 -41.72
CA ALA A 264 26.12 -56.96 -43.00
C ALA A 264 27.60 -57.41 -42.96
N ALA A 265 28.27 -57.29 -41.80
CA ALA A 265 29.65 -57.72 -41.60
C ALA A 265 29.80 -59.22 -41.25
N ASP A 266 28.73 -59.90 -40.84
CA ASP A 266 28.75 -61.31 -40.43
C ASP A 266 28.95 -62.24 -41.64
N THR A 267 30.19 -62.70 -41.84
CA THR A 267 30.63 -63.56 -42.95
C THR A 267 30.14 -65.01 -42.89
N ALA A 268 29.35 -65.39 -41.87
CA ALA A 268 28.81 -66.74 -41.73
C ALA A 268 27.47 -66.97 -42.47
N LYS A 269 26.83 -65.93 -43.05
CA LYS A 269 25.55 -66.04 -43.76
C LYS A 269 25.69 -65.93 -45.29
N PRO A 270 24.89 -66.67 -46.07
CA PRO A 270 25.02 -66.73 -47.52
C PRO A 270 24.60 -65.40 -48.20
N LEU A 271 25.29 -65.06 -49.30
CA LEU A 271 25.25 -63.79 -50.02
C LEU A 271 23.83 -63.31 -50.44
N ALA A 272 22.87 -64.23 -50.59
CA ALA A 272 21.51 -63.94 -51.01
C ALA A 272 20.69 -63.14 -49.97
N GLU A 273 20.99 -63.26 -48.68
CA GLU A 273 20.32 -62.50 -47.61
C GLU A 273 20.92 -61.11 -47.39
N ARG A 274 22.13 -60.83 -47.91
CA ARG A 274 22.81 -59.53 -47.76
C ARG A 274 22.34 -58.45 -48.73
N LEU A 275 21.64 -58.82 -49.80
CA LEU A 275 21.21 -57.93 -50.88
C LEU A 275 19.70 -57.63 -50.88
N HIS A 276 18.96 -58.12 -49.90
CA HIS A 276 17.54 -57.78 -49.69
C HIS A 276 17.42 -56.71 -48.59
N ASN A 277 17.96 -55.52 -48.88
CA ASN A 277 17.63 -54.28 -48.19
C ASN A 277 17.35 -53.22 -49.25
#